data_AF-A0A814F8G3-F1
#
_entry.id   AF-A0A814F8G3-F1
#
_cell.length_a   1.000
_cell.length_b   1.000
_cell.length_c   1.000
_cell.angle_alpha   90.00
_cell.angle_beta   90.00
_cell.angle_gamma   90.00
#
_symmetry.space_group_name_H-M   'P 1'
#
loop_
_entity.id
_entity.type
_entity.pdbx_description
1 polymer ?
#
loop_
_entity_poly.entity_id
_entity_poly.type
_entity_poly.pdbx_seq_one_letter_code
_entity_poly.pdbx_strand_id
1 'polypeptide(L)'
;MLNLKTIFLSNNRISKLESDVFKGLNSLTSLGLINNNLSIIESEYFNGLINLEKLNLNGCNVKEISLSSLPNLKILDLGSNYINFFSQNLSSLLELYLTNNPLKNLTYPLITSDNSKLEILGISNCQLKFVDFEILRNYPLQTLGITTNFFNFTNETFNGFKSLKRVKVDLIDVGRLSVLFPTISFNTSF
;
A
#
# COMPACT_ATOMS: atom_id res chain seq x y z
N MET A 1 -30.87 -4.19 -9.71
CA MET A 1 -29.46 -4.13 -9.27
C MET A 1 -29.26 -2.84 -8.49
N LEU A 2 -28.57 -2.91 -7.36
CA LEU A 2 -28.24 -1.72 -6.56
C LEU A 2 -27.07 -0.99 -7.25
N ASN A 3 -27.28 0.28 -7.63
CA ASN A 3 -26.29 1.12 -8.34
C ASN A 3 -25.37 1.88 -7.37
N LEU A 4 -25.07 1.30 -6.21
CA LEU A 4 -24.23 1.95 -5.22
C LEU A 4 -22.79 1.98 -5.71
N LYS A 5 -22.18 3.17 -5.74
CA LYS A 5 -20.80 3.38 -6.21
C LYS A 5 -19.78 3.47 -5.08
N THR A 6 -20.22 3.94 -3.92
CA THR A 6 -19.34 4.22 -2.79
C THR A 6 -20.04 3.86 -1.48
N ILE A 7 -19.30 3.24 -0.56
CA ILE A 7 -19.73 2.96 0.80
C ILE A 7 -18.66 3.48 1.75
N PHE A 8 -19.07 4.26 2.75
CA PHE A 8 -18.22 4.69 3.85
C PHE A 8 -18.80 4.15 5.16
N LEU A 9 -18.04 3.29 5.82
CA LEU A 9 -18.34 2.68 7.12
C LEU A 9 -17.26 3.02 8.15
N SER A 10 -16.55 4.12 7.94
CA SER A 10 -15.43 4.55 8.77
C SER A 10 -15.85 4.94 10.19
N ASN A 11 -14.94 4.75 11.16
CA ASN A 11 -15.12 5.10 12.57
C ASN A 11 -16.30 4.38 13.24
N ASN A 12 -16.48 3.11 12.90
CA ASN A 12 -17.45 2.24 13.55
C ASN A 12 -16.74 1.21 14.43
N ARG A 13 -17.50 0.27 14.99
CA ARG A 13 -16.98 -0.84 15.80
C ARG A 13 -17.10 -2.16 15.07
N ILE A 14 -16.96 -2.16 13.75
CA ILE A 14 -17.07 -3.37 12.94
C ILE A 14 -15.86 -4.23 13.27
N SER A 15 -16.11 -5.33 13.98
CA SER A 15 -15.07 -6.31 14.35
C SER A 15 -15.09 -7.56 13.48
N LYS A 16 -16.14 -7.74 12.68
CA LYS A 16 -16.33 -8.87 11.79
C LYS A 16 -17.19 -8.44 10.61
N LEU A 17 -16.82 -8.91 9.42
CA LEU A 17 -17.69 -8.92 8.25
C LEU A 17 -18.14 -10.36 8.03
N GLU A 18 -19.38 -10.55 7.61
CA GLU A 18 -19.83 -11.86 7.16
C GLU A 18 -19.32 -12.11 5.73
N SER A 19 -19.05 -13.37 5.40
CA SER A 19 -18.77 -13.76 4.02
C SER A 19 -19.91 -13.28 3.12
N ASP A 20 -19.59 -12.83 1.92
CA ASP A 20 -20.58 -12.36 0.94
C ASP A 20 -21.43 -11.14 1.40
N VAL A 21 -21.06 -10.42 2.47
CA VAL A 21 -21.86 -9.27 2.99
C VAL A 21 -22.09 -8.18 1.94
N PHE A 22 -21.19 -8.05 0.96
CA PHE A 22 -21.31 -7.10 -0.15
C PHE A 22 -21.79 -7.73 -1.47
N LYS A 23 -22.30 -8.97 -1.44
CA LYS A 23 -22.74 -9.67 -2.62
C LYS A 23 -23.87 -8.92 -3.34
N GLY A 24 -23.74 -8.81 -4.66
CA GLY A 24 -24.68 -8.07 -5.50
C GLY A 24 -24.39 -6.57 -5.62
N LEU A 25 -23.41 -6.04 -4.88
CA LEU A 25 -22.93 -4.66 -5.01
C LEU A 25 -21.90 -4.52 -6.15
N ASN A 26 -22.18 -5.15 -7.29
CA ASN A 26 -21.25 -5.23 -8.42
C ASN A 26 -20.90 -3.85 -9.00
N SER A 27 -21.69 -2.81 -8.74
CA SER A 27 -21.42 -1.44 -9.17
C SER A 27 -20.46 -0.68 -8.25
N LEU A 28 -20.12 -1.22 -7.08
CA LEU A 28 -19.31 -0.54 -6.07
C LEU A 28 -17.87 -0.39 -6.56
N THR A 29 -17.36 0.84 -6.45
CA THR A 29 -16.01 1.22 -6.88
C THR A 29 -15.12 1.67 -5.73
N SER A 30 -15.71 2.07 -4.60
CA SER A 30 -14.96 2.51 -3.42
C SER A 30 -15.62 2.05 -2.12
N LEU A 31 -14.80 1.47 -1.24
CA LEU A 31 -15.18 1.00 0.08
C LEU A 31 -14.22 1.55 1.13
N GLY A 32 -14.74 2.36 2.06
CA GLY A 32 -14.00 2.87 3.20
C GLY A 32 -14.42 2.20 4.50
N LEU A 33 -13.46 1.56 5.16
CA LEU A 33 -13.61 0.86 6.44
C LEU A 33 -12.70 1.44 7.54
N ILE A 34 -12.12 2.62 7.32
CA ILE A 34 -11.15 3.30 8.21
C ILE A 34 -11.58 3.23 9.69
N ASN A 35 -10.64 2.99 10.61
CA ASN A 35 -10.87 2.98 12.06
C ASN A 35 -12.01 2.05 12.48
N ASN A 36 -11.94 0.79 12.05
CA ASN A 36 -12.74 -0.33 12.56
C ASN A 36 -11.84 -1.35 13.27
N ASN A 37 -12.33 -2.53 13.63
CA ASN A 37 -11.57 -3.53 14.39
C ASN A 37 -11.54 -4.92 13.71
N LEU A 38 -11.22 -4.97 12.42
CA LEU A 38 -11.36 -6.18 11.63
C LEU A 38 -10.28 -7.24 11.94
N SER A 39 -9.06 -6.82 12.25
CA SER A 39 -7.90 -7.67 12.62
C SER A 39 -7.40 -8.69 11.59
N ILE A 40 -8.30 -9.44 10.94
CA ILE A 40 -8.04 -10.39 9.86
C ILE A 40 -8.99 -10.01 8.72
N ILE A 41 -8.46 -9.98 7.51
CA ILE A 41 -9.21 -9.67 6.30
C ILE A 41 -9.21 -10.90 5.40
N GLU A 42 -10.38 -11.50 5.24
CA GLU A 42 -10.56 -12.68 4.40
C GLU A 42 -11.15 -12.28 3.04
N SER A 43 -10.78 -13.01 1.99
CA SER A 43 -11.19 -12.68 0.63
C SER A 43 -12.71 -12.80 0.44
N GLU A 44 -13.38 -13.68 1.18
CA GLU A 44 -14.83 -13.90 1.03
C GLU A 44 -15.66 -12.70 1.49
N TYR A 45 -15.09 -11.79 2.31
CA TYR A 45 -15.77 -10.57 2.73
C TYR A 45 -16.10 -9.68 1.54
N PHE A 46 -15.28 -9.72 0.49
CA PHE A 46 -15.41 -8.85 -0.68
C PHE A 46 -15.95 -9.55 -1.92
N ASN A 47 -16.50 -10.75 -1.78
CA ASN A 47 -17.14 -11.46 -2.89
C ASN A 47 -18.25 -10.62 -3.53
N GLY A 48 -18.25 -10.55 -4.87
CA GLY A 48 -19.19 -9.74 -5.65
C GLY A 48 -18.73 -8.29 -5.89
N LEU A 49 -17.67 -7.83 -5.22
CA LEU A 49 -17.08 -6.51 -5.44
C LEU A 49 -16.15 -6.46 -6.66
N ILE A 50 -16.58 -7.05 -7.78
CA ILE A 50 -15.76 -7.25 -8.98
C ILE A 50 -15.25 -5.93 -9.61
N ASN A 51 -15.92 -4.80 -9.37
CA ASN A 51 -15.54 -3.48 -9.90
C ASN A 51 -14.94 -2.56 -8.83
N LEU A 52 -14.58 -3.08 -7.66
CA LEU A 52 -13.99 -2.26 -6.61
C LEU A 52 -12.58 -1.83 -7.01
N GLU A 53 -12.35 -0.53 -7.03
CA GLU A 53 -11.08 0.08 -7.41
C GLU A 53 -10.32 0.63 -6.21
N LYS A 54 -11.03 1.04 -5.15
CA LYS A 54 -10.45 1.68 -3.97
C LYS A 54 -10.93 1.02 -2.69
N LEU A 55 -9.98 0.52 -1.89
CA LEU A 55 -10.24 -0.05 -0.58
C LEU A 55 -9.39 0.68 0.47
N ASN A 56 -10.06 1.25 1.48
CA ASN A 56 -9.37 1.87 2.60
C ASN A 56 -9.66 1.10 3.90
N LEU A 57 -8.61 0.52 4.48
CA LEU A 57 -8.57 -0.26 5.70
C LEU A 57 -7.60 0.37 6.74
N ASN A 58 -7.36 1.68 6.64
CA ASN A 58 -6.46 2.38 7.56
C ASN A 58 -6.97 2.28 9.02
N GLY A 59 -6.10 1.97 9.97
CA GLY A 59 -6.49 1.93 11.39
C GLY A 59 -7.45 0.79 11.76
N CYS A 60 -7.45 -0.32 11.01
CA CYS A 60 -8.36 -1.45 11.21
C CYS A 60 -7.80 -2.58 12.09
N ASN A 61 -6.63 -2.37 12.71
CA ASN A 61 -5.86 -3.35 13.47
C ASN A 61 -5.47 -4.61 12.67
N VAL A 62 -5.40 -4.52 11.34
CA VAL A 62 -5.16 -5.66 10.43
C VAL A 62 -3.78 -6.26 10.66
N LYS A 63 -3.72 -7.58 10.80
CA LYS A 63 -2.48 -8.38 10.92
C LYS A 63 -2.28 -9.28 9.71
N GLU A 64 -3.37 -9.85 9.22
CA GLU A 64 -3.41 -10.81 8.11
C GLU A 64 -4.46 -10.38 7.10
N ILE A 65 -4.16 -10.57 5.81
CA ILE A 65 -5.00 -10.07 4.72
C ILE A 65 -4.97 -11.00 3.51
N SER A 66 -6.14 -11.24 2.91
CA SER A 66 -6.35 -11.90 1.62
C SER A 66 -7.31 -11.08 0.76
N LEU A 67 -6.89 -10.70 -0.45
CA LEU A 67 -7.66 -9.84 -1.37
C LEU A 67 -7.83 -10.44 -2.77
N SER A 68 -7.73 -11.77 -2.90
CA SER A 68 -7.82 -12.49 -4.18
C SER A 68 -9.16 -12.28 -4.92
N SER A 69 -10.22 -11.86 -4.22
CA SER A 69 -11.55 -11.57 -4.77
C SER A 69 -11.69 -10.17 -5.39
N LEU A 70 -10.62 -9.36 -5.40
CA LEU A 70 -10.63 -7.97 -5.86
C LEU A 70 -9.74 -7.74 -7.10
N PRO A 71 -10.11 -8.28 -8.29
CA PRO A 71 -9.25 -8.27 -9.48
C PRO A 71 -8.98 -6.87 -10.06
N ASN A 72 -9.84 -5.91 -9.77
CA ASN A 72 -9.77 -4.54 -10.31
C ASN A 72 -9.29 -3.51 -9.28
N LEU A 73 -8.74 -3.95 -8.14
CA LEU A 73 -8.26 -3.04 -7.10
C LEU A 73 -7.07 -2.24 -7.62
N LYS A 74 -7.18 -0.90 -7.56
CA LYS A 74 -6.16 0.06 -8.01
C LYS A 74 -5.49 0.76 -6.84
N ILE A 75 -6.25 1.03 -5.77
CA ILE A 75 -5.76 1.78 -4.61
C ILE A 75 -6.09 0.99 -3.35
N LEU A 76 -5.05 0.68 -2.57
CA LEU A 76 -5.15 0.00 -1.29
C LEU A 76 -4.44 0.80 -0.20
N ASP A 77 -5.21 1.28 0.77
CA ASP A 77 -4.68 1.92 1.98
C ASP A 77 -4.83 0.99 3.18
N LEU A 78 -3.68 0.55 3.69
CA LEU A 78 -3.52 -0.30 4.86
C LEU A 78 -2.69 0.40 5.94
N GLY A 79 -2.62 1.73 5.92
CA GLY A 79 -1.84 2.46 6.90
C GLY A 79 -2.30 2.24 8.34
N SER A 80 -1.40 2.43 9.30
CA SER A 80 -1.69 2.33 10.74
C SER A 80 -2.35 0.99 11.12
N ASN A 81 -1.76 -0.11 10.68
CA ASN A 81 -2.18 -1.47 11.01
C ASN A 81 -1.01 -2.24 11.67
N TYR A 82 -1.14 -3.56 11.81
CA TYR A 82 -0.13 -4.45 12.40
C TYR A 82 0.43 -5.43 11.37
N ILE A 83 0.49 -5.01 10.10
CA ILE A 83 0.99 -5.84 9.01
C ILE A 83 2.51 -5.96 9.12
N ASN A 84 3.00 -7.19 9.23
CA ASN A 84 4.43 -7.50 9.25
C ASN A 84 4.94 -8.01 7.89
N PHE A 85 4.02 -8.43 7.00
CA PHE A 85 4.29 -9.05 5.71
C PHE A 85 3.11 -8.83 4.75
N PHE A 86 3.39 -8.55 3.47
CA PHE A 86 2.37 -8.31 2.45
C PHE A 86 2.68 -9.06 1.14
N SER A 87 1.94 -10.11 0.82
CA SER A 87 2.18 -10.93 -0.39
C SER A 87 0.98 -11.05 -1.32
N GLN A 88 0.17 -10.01 -1.42
CA GLN A 88 -1.02 -10.04 -2.27
C GLN A 88 -0.63 -9.81 -3.74
N ASN A 89 -1.15 -10.67 -4.62
CA ASN A 89 -1.05 -10.50 -6.07
C ASN A 89 -2.23 -9.66 -6.56
N LEU A 90 -1.99 -8.39 -6.83
CA LEU A 90 -3.00 -7.43 -7.25
C LEU A 90 -2.55 -6.80 -8.58
N SER A 91 -2.81 -7.48 -9.69
CA SER A 91 -2.32 -7.12 -11.04
C SER A 91 -2.84 -5.78 -11.59
N SER A 92 -3.85 -5.19 -10.94
CA SER A 92 -4.39 -3.87 -11.24
C SER A 92 -3.90 -2.76 -10.30
N LEU A 93 -3.12 -3.11 -9.27
CA LEU A 93 -2.72 -2.19 -8.21
C LEU A 93 -1.78 -1.11 -8.74
N LEU A 94 -2.15 0.15 -8.49
CA LEU A 94 -1.40 1.35 -8.84
C LEU A 94 -0.81 2.01 -7.59
N GLU A 95 -1.54 1.97 -6.47
CA GLU A 95 -1.17 2.64 -5.23
C GLU A 95 -1.31 1.71 -4.02
N LEU A 96 -0.22 1.60 -3.25
CA LEU A 96 -0.18 0.82 -2.02
C LEU A 96 0.36 1.68 -0.88
N TYR A 97 -0.42 1.83 0.18
CA TYR A 97 -0.03 2.52 1.39
C TYR A 97 0.02 1.54 2.57
N LEU A 98 1.22 1.34 3.11
CA LEU A 98 1.54 0.50 4.27
C LEU A 98 2.17 1.33 5.40
N THR A 99 2.12 2.67 5.33
CA THR A 99 2.66 3.58 6.35
C THR A 99 2.23 3.17 7.76
N ASN A 100 3.10 3.29 8.76
CA ASN A 100 2.82 2.91 10.15
C ASN A 100 2.42 1.43 10.31
N ASN A 101 3.12 0.51 9.66
CA ASN A 101 3.00 -0.93 9.88
C ASN A 101 4.36 -1.53 10.27
N PRO A 102 4.44 -2.54 11.15
CA PRO A 102 5.72 -3.12 11.59
C PRO A 102 6.40 -4.02 10.53
N LEU A 103 6.62 -3.53 9.31
CA LEU A 103 7.37 -4.22 8.25
C LEU A 103 8.86 -4.24 8.60
N LYS A 104 9.40 -5.39 9.00
CA LYS A 104 10.81 -5.45 9.44
C LYS A 104 11.80 -5.25 8.29
N ASN A 105 11.48 -5.76 7.10
CA ASN A 105 12.32 -5.68 5.91
C ASN A 105 11.45 -5.57 4.65
N LEU A 106 12.04 -5.10 3.56
CA LEU A 106 11.46 -5.14 2.23
C LEU A 106 12.36 -5.98 1.32
N THR A 107 12.06 -7.27 1.17
CA THR A 107 12.82 -8.21 0.34
C THR A 107 11.88 -9.07 -0.49
N TYR A 108 12.39 -9.92 -1.38
CA TYR A 108 11.56 -11.03 -1.88
C TYR A 108 11.25 -12.01 -0.73
N PRO A 109 10.03 -12.57 -0.59
CA PRO A 109 8.80 -12.32 -1.34
C PRO A 109 7.85 -11.27 -0.69
N LEU A 110 8.34 -10.42 0.23
CA LEU A 110 7.55 -9.39 0.95
C LEU A 110 6.86 -8.36 0.03
N ILE A 111 7.23 -8.29 -1.25
CA ILE A 111 6.44 -7.65 -2.30
C ILE A 111 6.48 -8.59 -3.51
N THR A 112 5.33 -9.15 -3.90
CA THR A 112 5.24 -10.15 -4.98
C THR A 112 5.25 -9.52 -6.36
N SER A 113 5.70 -10.29 -7.36
CA SER A 113 6.02 -9.86 -8.72
C SER A 113 4.82 -9.41 -9.58
N ASP A 114 3.58 -9.74 -9.20
CA ASP A 114 2.42 -9.49 -10.06
C ASP A 114 1.85 -8.06 -9.92
N ASN A 115 2.35 -7.27 -8.97
CA ASN A 115 1.99 -5.86 -8.80
C ASN A 115 2.70 -4.95 -9.84
N SER A 116 2.81 -5.43 -11.08
CA SER A 116 3.62 -4.85 -12.17
C SER A 116 3.23 -3.42 -12.58
N LYS A 117 2.04 -2.95 -12.17
CA LYS A 117 1.54 -1.60 -12.43
C LYS A 117 1.74 -0.62 -11.26
N LEU A 118 2.41 -1.03 -10.19
CA LEU A 118 2.54 -0.21 -8.99
C LEU A 118 3.34 1.09 -9.28
N GLU A 119 2.67 2.24 -9.12
CA GLU A 119 3.22 3.58 -9.36
C GLU A 119 3.52 4.32 -8.06
N ILE A 120 2.78 4.03 -6.99
CA ILE A 120 2.94 4.68 -5.69
C ILE A 120 3.07 3.64 -4.58
N LEU A 121 4.16 3.76 -3.81
CA LEU A 121 4.39 2.94 -2.63
C LEU A 121 4.68 3.83 -1.41
N GLY A 122 3.86 3.70 -0.38
CA GLY A 122 4.07 4.32 0.93
C GLY A 122 4.43 3.26 1.97
N ILE A 123 5.66 3.30 2.49
CA ILE A 123 6.20 2.39 3.52
C ILE A 123 6.97 3.20 4.58
N SER A 124 6.45 4.39 4.88
CA SER A 124 7.03 5.27 5.88
C SER A 124 6.68 4.80 7.29
N ASN A 125 7.57 5.02 8.26
CA ASN A 125 7.39 4.55 9.63
C ASN A 125 7.05 3.06 9.72
N CYS A 126 7.80 2.25 8.96
CA CYS A 126 7.57 0.82 8.90
C CYS A 126 8.54 0.00 9.77
N GLN A 127 9.50 0.66 10.42
CA GLN A 127 10.60 0.01 11.15
C GLN A 127 11.54 -0.81 10.25
N LEU A 128 11.60 -0.48 8.96
CA LEU A 128 12.44 -1.18 7.98
C LEU A 128 13.92 -1.00 8.34
N LYS A 129 14.63 -2.11 8.52
CA LYS A 129 16.10 -2.11 8.69
C LYS A 129 16.84 -2.34 7.38
N PHE A 130 16.16 -2.91 6.40
CA PHE A 130 16.70 -3.21 5.09
C PHE A 130 15.60 -3.07 4.03
N VAL A 131 15.97 -2.45 2.91
CA VAL A 131 15.15 -2.35 1.71
C VAL A 131 16.01 -2.82 0.53
N ASP A 132 15.56 -3.86 -0.13
CA ASP A 132 16.10 -4.28 -1.41
C ASP A 132 15.57 -3.32 -2.49
N PHE A 133 16.40 -2.35 -2.88
CA PHE A 133 16.01 -1.40 -3.92
C PHE A 133 16.05 -2.03 -5.31
N GLU A 134 16.73 -3.17 -5.50
CA GLU A 134 16.79 -3.84 -6.81
C GLU A 134 15.41 -4.39 -7.19
N ILE A 135 14.69 -4.98 -6.24
CA ILE A 135 13.31 -5.43 -6.48
C ILE A 135 12.38 -4.25 -6.78
N LEU A 136 12.60 -3.09 -6.16
CA LEU A 136 11.75 -1.92 -6.37
C LEU A 136 11.92 -1.29 -7.75
N ARG A 137 13.10 -1.42 -8.37
CA ARG A 137 13.38 -0.95 -9.73
C ARG A 137 12.58 -1.70 -10.81
N ASN A 138 12.05 -2.88 -10.48
CA ASN A 138 11.21 -3.67 -11.40
C ASN A 138 9.79 -3.11 -11.54
N TYR A 139 9.39 -2.18 -10.67
CA TYR A 139 8.08 -1.53 -10.73
C TYR A 139 8.19 -0.15 -11.39
N PRO A 140 7.14 0.31 -12.07
CA PRO A 140 7.07 1.66 -12.66
C PRO A 140 6.81 2.74 -11.60
N LEU A 141 7.45 2.65 -10.44
CA LEU A 141 7.25 3.57 -9.32
C LEU A 141 7.56 5.00 -9.75
N GLN A 142 6.58 5.87 -9.58
CA GLN A 142 6.68 7.32 -9.75
C GLN A 142 6.87 8.03 -8.42
N THR A 143 6.27 7.48 -7.35
CA THR A 143 6.33 8.06 -6.01
C THR A 143 6.65 6.98 -4.96
N LEU A 144 7.67 7.25 -4.14
CA LEU A 144 8.07 6.36 -3.03
C LEU A 144 8.12 7.15 -1.73
N GLY A 145 7.32 6.77 -0.73
CA GLY A 145 7.39 7.32 0.62
C GLY A 145 8.06 6.35 1.58
N ILE A 146 9.23 6.71 2.11
CA ILE A 146 10.11 5.80 2.88
C ILE A 146 10.69 6.47 4.13
N THR A 147 10.09 7.56 4.60
CA THR A 147 10.56 8.31 5.78
C THR A 147 10.51 7.46 7.04
N THR A 148 11.30 7.83 8.05
CA THR A 148 11.18 7.29 9.40
C THR A 148 11.37 5.78 9.44
N ASN A 149 12.44 5.31 8.81
CA ASN A 149 12.88 3.92 8.87
C ASN A 149 14.28 3.83 9.49
N PHE A 150 14.84 2.62 9.61
CA PHE A 150 16.11 2.36 10.31
C PHE A 150 17.23 1.91 9.35
N PHE A 151 17.15 2.31 8.08
CA PHE A 151 18.18 2.05 7.07
C PHE A 151 18.78 3.36 6.56
N ASN A 152 19.96 3.28 5.94
CA ASN A 152 20.65 4.43 5.37
C ASN A 152 20.65 4.37 3.85
N PHE A 153 20.56 5.53 3.20
CA PHE A 153 20.72 5.65 1.75
C PHE A 153 22.19 5.69 1.33
N THR A 154 22.55 4.94 0.30
CA THR A 154 23.85 5.01 -0.38
C THR A 154 23.78 5.93 -1.59
N ASN A 155 24.93 6.17 -2.23
CA ASN A 155 24.99 6.98 -3.45
C ASN A 155 24.42 6.27 -4.69
N GLU A 156 24.04 4.99 -4.55
CA GLU A 156 23.48 4.18 -5.63
C GLU A 156 22.02 3.78 -5.39
N THR A 157 21.43 4.16 -4.25
CA THR A 157 20.11 3.69 -3.82
C THR A 157 19.05 3.86 -4.91
N PHE A 158 18.99 5.03 -5.56
CA PHE A 158 17.99 5.31 -6.59
C PHE A 158 18.49 5.12 -8.03
N ASN A 159 19.70 4.58 -8.23
CA ASN A 159 20.16 4.24 -9.57
C ASN A 159 19.25 3.19 -10.20
N GLY A 160 19.01 3.28 -11.51
CA GLY A 160 18.22 2.30 -12.27
C GLY A 160 16.70 2.43 -12.15
N PHE A 161 16.17 3.31 -11.29
CA PHE A 161 14.73 3.62 -11.30
C PHE A 161 14.37 4.41 -12.58
N LYS A 162 13.49 3.83 -13.41
CA LYS A 162 13.15 4.39 -14.73
C LYS A 162 12.08 5.50 -14.67
N SER A 163 11.18 5.41 -13.70
CA SER A 163 9.98 6.27 -13.63
C SER A 163 9.90 7.14 -12.38
N LEU A 164 10.86 6.99 -11.44
CA LEU A 164 10.79 7.61 -10.12
C LEU A 164 10.99 9.12 -10.22
N LYS A 165 10.01 9.88 -9.76
CA LYS A 165 9.99 11.35 -9.83
C LYS A 165 9.99 11.99 -8.45
N ARG A 166 9.36 11.32 -7.48
CA ARG A 166 9.12 11.87 -6.14
C ARG A 166 9.50 10.84 -5.09
N VAL A 167 10.38 11.22 -4.18
CA VAL A 167 10.75 10.37 -3.04
C VAL A 167 10.58 11.17 -1.75
N LYS A 168 9.88 10.59 -0.78
CA LYS A 168 9.71 11.18 0.53
C LYS A 168 10.67 10.53 1.49
N VAL A 169 11.59 11.32 2.01
CA VAL A 169 12.69 10.92 2.89
C VAL A 169 12.72 11.80 4.14
N ASP A 170 13.46 11.38 5.16
CA ASP A 170 13.64 12.20 6.35
C ASP A 170 14.37 13.50 6.00
N LEU A 171 14.11 14.57 6.75
CA LEU A 171 14.63 15.91 6.47
C LEU A 171 16.16 15.92 6.31
N ILE A 172 16.85 15.08 7.09
CA ILE A 172 18.31 14.95 7.07
C ILE A 172 18.86 14.44 5.72
N ASP A 173 18.07 13.67 4.98
CA ASP A 173 18.49 13.08 3.70
C ASP A 173 18.18 13.97 2.50
N VAL A 174 17.21 14.90 2.61
CA VAL A 174 16.71 15.70 1.48
C VAL A 174 17.85 16.42 0.75
N GLY A 175 18.70 17.15 1.46
CA GLY A 175 19.77 17.95 0.85
C GLY A 175 20.78 17.08 0.09
N ARG A 176 21.31 16.05 0.75
CA ARG A 176 22.32 15.15 0.15
C ARG A 176 21.77 14.38 -1.04
N LEU A 177 20.56 13.82 -0.92
CA LEU A 177 19.95 13.05 -2.00
C LEU A 177 19.57 13.91 -3.19
N SER A 178 19.16 15.17 -2.97
CA SER A 178 18.88 16.12 -4.06
C SER A 178 20.13 16.44 -4.90
N VAL A 179 21.31 16.44 -4.29
CA VAL A 179 22.58 16.61 -5.02
C VAL A 179 22.96 15.35 -5.79
N LEU A 180 22.76 14.17 -5.20
CA LEU A 180 23.11 12.89 -5.82
C LEU A 180 22.16 12.51 -6.97
N PHE A 181 20.87 12.85 -6.86
CA PHE A 181 19.83 12.47 -7.81
C PHE A 181 18.99 13.69 -8.24
N PRO A 182 19.55 14.62 -9.04
CA PRO A 182 18.93 15.91 -9.34
C PRO A 182 17.64 15.82 -10.18
N THR A 183 17.36 14.67 -10.79
CA THR A 183 16.13 14.42 -11.55
C THR A 183 14.96 13.96 -10.67
N ILE A 184 15.21 13.68 -9.39
CA ILE A 184 14.23 13.20 -8.42
C ILE A 184 13.94 14.31 -7.42
N SER A 185 12.66 14.60 -7.19
CA SER A 185 12.23 15.52 -6.15
C SER A 185 12.21 14.81 -4.79
N PHE A 186 13.00 15.30 -3.83
CA PHE A 186 13.00 14.84 -2.44
C PHE A 186 12.27 15.83 -1.53
N ASN A 187 11.35 15.34 -0.69
CA ASN A 187 10.66 16.14 0.33
C ASN A 187 10.23 15.28 1.53
N THR A 188 9.55 15.88 2.50
CA THR A 188 9.17 15.21 3.76
C THR A 188 7.67 14.90 3.90
N SER A 189 6.80 15.42 3.02
CA SER A 189 5.33 15.39 3.21
C SER A 189 4.58 14.84 2.00
N PHE A 190 3.45 14.15 2.25
CA PHE A 190 2.48 13.82 1.20
C PHE A 190 1.65 15.01 0.74
#